data_AF-A0A7R9BTB4-F1
#
_entry.id   AF-A0A7R9BTB4-F1
#
_cell.length_a   1.000
_cell.length_b   1.000
_cell.length_c   1.000
_cell.angle_alpha   90.00
_cell.angle_beta   90.00
_cell.angle_gamma   90.00
#
_symmetry.space_group_name_H-M   'P 1'
#
loop_
_entity.id
_entity.type
_entity.pdbx_description
1 polymer ?
#
loop_
_entity_poly.entity_id
_entity_poly.type
_entity_poly.pdbx_seq_one_letter_code
_entity_poly.pdbx_strand_id
1 'polypeptide(L)'
;MPEESQLNRSRSRTARPKPLYQWDNADVVKWLNKKINVENRQAYKDAFEKHDITGKALTHMTEITLMRLGIANPDDAQAIWREILKLRLKTGILEMKEFQLRDKRIANTKLTTSTNS
;
A
#
# COMPACT_ATOMS: atom_id res chain seq x y z
N MET A 1 16.59 -36.33 1.86
CA MET A 1 16.95 -34.94 2.23
C MET A 1 17.47 -34.23 0.99
N PRO A 2 17.28 -32.91 0.82
CA PRO A 2 16.76 -31.90 1.76
C PRO A 2 15.44 -31.27 1.22
N GLU A 3 14.71 -30.34 1.85
CA GLU A 3 14.74 -29.62 3.12
C GLU A 3 13.31 -29.11 3.39
N GLU A 4 12.83 -29.21 4.62
CA GLU A 4 11.60 -28.55 5.07
C GLU A 4 11.79 -27.04 5.08
N SER A 5 10.92 -26.28 4.41
CA SER A 5 10.80 -24.83 4.61
C SER A 5 9.48 -24.52 5.30
N GLN A 6 9.53 -24.58 6.64
CA GLN A 6 8.50 -24.05 7.50
C GLN A 6 8.31 -22.55 7.26
N LEU A 7 7.28 -22.17 6.50
CA LEU A 7 6.83 -20.79 6.47
C LEU A 7 5.81 -20.58 7.60
N ASN A 8 6.36 -20.37 8.80
CA ASN A 8 5.67 -19.81 9.95
C ASN A 8 5.06 -18.45 9.57
N ARG A 9 3.81 -18.43 9.08
CA ARG A 9 3.03 -17.20 8.96
C ARG A 9 2.03 -17.18 10.09
N SER A 10 2.53 -16.82 11.27
CA SER A 10 1.76 -16.42 12.45
C SER A 10 0.61 -15.49 12.03
N ARG A 11 -0.62 -16.02 11.93
CA ARG A 11 -1.83 -15.23 11.70
C ARG A 11 -2.18 -14.49 12.99
N SER A 12 -1.48 -13.39 13.26
CA SER A 12 -1.75 -12.54 14.41
C SER A 12 -2.82 -11.49 14.10
N ARG A 13 -3.85 -11.43 14.96
CA ARG A 13 -4.66 -10.27 15.37
C ARG A 13 -5.03 -9.27 14.26
N THR A 14 -6.31 -9.29 13.83
CA THR A 14 -7.03 -8.21 13.12
C THR A 14 -6.11 -7.10 12.59
N ALA A 15 -5.37 -7.44 11.53
CA ALA A 15 -4.23 -6.65 11.10
C ALA A 15 -4.68 -5.25 10.69
N ARG A 16 -4.13 -4.24 11.36
CA ARG A 16 -4.33 -2.84 10.98
C ARG A 16 -3.96 -2.68 9.49
N PRO A 17 -4.66 -1.83 8.74
CA PRO A 17 -4.31 -1.59 7.34
C PRO A 17 -2.84 -1.20 7.23
N LYS A 18 -2.07 -1.98 6.47
CA LYS A 18 -0.65 -1.71 6.22
C LYS A 18 -0.53 -0.36 5.49
N PRO A 19 0.24 0.61 6.02
CA PRO A 19 0.39 1.91 5.38
C PRO A 19 1.10 1.79 4.04
N LEU A 20 0.86 2.74 3.13
CA LEU A 20 1.29 2.64 1.73
C LEU A 20 2.80 2.46 1.60
N TYR A 21 3.59 3.21 2.38
CA TYR A 21 5.05 3.15 2.33
C TYR A 21 5.63 1.79 2.76
N GLN A 22 4.84 0.93 3.42
CA GLN A 22 5.25 -0.43 3.80
C GLN A 22 4.87 -1.48 2.76
N TRP A 23 4.06 -1.15 1.74
CA TRP A 23 3.64 -2.13 0.75
C TRP A 23 4.84 -2.66 -0.04
N ASP A 24 4.92 -3.98 -0.11
CA ASP A 24 5.86 -4.66 -0.97
C ASP A 24 5.30 -4.79 -2.40
N ASN A 25 6.09 -5.35 -3.31
CA ASN A 25 5.65 -5.55 -4.69
C ASN A 25 4.37 -6.40 -4.78
N ALA A 26 4.23 -7.44 -3.95
CA ALA A 26 3.05 -8.31 -3.95
C ALA A 26 1.78 -7.55 -3.53
N ASP A 27 1.87 -6.67 -2.53
CA ASP A 27 0.78 -5.79 -2.11
C ASP A 27 0.37 -4.83 -3.25
N VAL A 28 1.35 -4.25 -3.95
CA VAL A 28 1.12 -3.36 -5.10
C VAL A 28 0.43 -4.09 -6.25
N VAL A 29 0.93 -5.26 -6.63
CA VAL A 29 0.36 -6.11 -7.67
C VAL A 29 -1.07 -6.53 -7.33
N LYS A 30 -1.31 -6.91 -6.07
CA LYS A 30 -2.64 -7.27 -5.59
C LYS A 30 -3.60 -6.08 -5.65
N TRP A 31 -3.13 -4.88 -5.30
CA TRP A 31 -3.91 -3.66 -5.44
C TRP A 31 -4.23 -3.35 -6.90
N LEU A 32 -3.24 -3.46 -7.79
CA LEU A 32 -3.37 -3.21 -9.22
C LEU A 32 -4.42 -4.14 -9.83
N ASN A 33 -4.36 -5.43 -9.49
CA ASN A 33 -5.34 -6.42 -9.96
C ASN A 33 -6.77 -6.12 -9.47
N LYS A 34 -6.92 -5.56 -8.26
CA LYS A 34 -8.23 -5.23 -7.70
C LYS A 34 -8.82 -3.92 -8.22
N LYS A 35 -7.99 -2.94 -8.58
CA LYS A 35 -8.41 -1.56 -8.84
C LYS A 35 -8.38 -1.16 -10.31
N ILE A 36 -7.41 -1.65 -11.07
CA ILE A 36 -7.30 -1.32 -12.49
C ILE A 36 -8.23 -2.25 -13.26
N ASN A 37 -9.24 -1.72 -13.94
CA ASN A 37 -10.21 -2.52 -14.73
C ASN A 37 -9.98 -2.45 -16.26
N VAL A 38 -8.73 -2.27 -16.68
CA VAL A 38 -8.36 -2.10 -18.09
C VAL A 38 -8.14 -3.47 -18.76
N GLU A 39 -8.41 -3.56 -20.07
CA GLU A 39 -8.21 -4.77 -20.89
C GLU A 39 -6.75 -5.26 -20.84
N ASN A 40 -5.79 -4.34 -20.82
CA ASN A 40 -4.35 -4.63 -20.78
C ASN A 40 -3.74 -4.76 -19.36
N ARG A 41 -4.57 -5.06 -18.34
CA ARG A 41 -4.12 -5.16 -16.94
C ARG A 41 -2.94 -6.10 -16.73
N GLN A 42 -2.87 -7.20 -17.49
CA GLN A 42 -1.78 -8.17 -17.37
C GLN A 42 -0.43 -7.56 -17.76
N ALA A 43 -0.37 -6.80 -18.86
CA ALA A 43 0.86 -6.12 -19.28
C ALA A 43 1.35 -5.13 -18.21
N TYR A 44 0.42 -4.42 -17.56
CA TYR A 44 0.76 -3.48 -16.48
C TYR A 44 1.21 -4.20 -15.21
N LYS A 45 0.59 -5.34 -14.90
CA LYS A 45 1.03 -6.21 -13.80
C LYS A 45 2.48 -6.65 -14.02
N ASP A 46 2.78 -7.16 -15.21
CA ASP A 46 4.11 -7.67 -15.55
C ASP A 46 5.15 -6.55 -15.52
N ALA A 47 4.80 -5.34 -15.98
CA ALA A 47 5.67 -4.16 -15.86
C ALA A 47 5.96 -3.80 -14.38
N PHE A 48 4.93 -3.80 -13.52
CA PHE A 48 5.10 -3.48 -12.10
C PHE A 48 5.88 -4.55 -11.35
N GLU A 49 5.73 -5.83 -11.69
CA GLU A 49 6.51 -6.94 -11.16
C GLU A 49 7.97 -6.86 -11.62
N LYS A 50 8.19 -6.67 -12.93
CA LYS A 50 9.54 -6.57 -13.52
C LYS A 50 10.37 -5.45 -12.93
N HIS A 51 9.74 -4.32 -12.63
CA HIS A 51 10.40 -3.15 -12.06
C HIS A 51 10.42 -3.12 -10.53
N ASP A 52 9.95 -4.20 -9.87
CA ASP A 52 9.85 -4.32 -8.41
C ASP A 52 9.21 -3.08 -7.75
N ILE A 53 8.08 -2.64 -8.33
CA ILE A 53 7.40 -1.44 -7.86
C ILE A 53 6.81 -1.69 -6.46
N THR A 54 7.33 -0.98 -5.47
CA THR A 54 6.86 -1.02 -4.08
C THR A 54 5.91 0.14 -3.76
N GLY A 55 5.28 0.09 -2.59
CA GLY A 55 4.45 1.19 -2.11
C GLY A 55 5.19 2.51 -1.95
N LYS A 56 6.49 2.48 -1.64
CA LYS A 56 7.36 3.67 -1.62
C LYS A 56 7.53 4.27 -3.02
N ALA A 57 7.58 3.46 -4.07
CA ALA A 57 7.55 3.98 -5.44
C ALA A 57 6.18 4.60 -5.74
N LEU A 58 5.07 3.97 -5.31
CA LEU A 58 3.72 4.50 -5.48
C LEU A 58 3.49 5.86 -4.80
N THR A 59 4.23 6.25 -3.75
CA THR A 59 4.07 7.58 -3.12
C THR A 59 4.67 8.71 -3.96
N HIS A 60 5.64 8.43 -4.82
CA HIS A 60 6.33 9.42 -5.65
C HIS A 60 6.14 9.23 -7.16
N MET A 61 5.48 8.16 -7.59
CA MET A 61 5.12 7.89 -8.98
C MET A 61 4.46 9.12 -9.63
N THR A 62 4.75 9.37 -10.91
CA THR A 62 4.07 10.37 -11.74
C THR A 62 3.63 9.73 -13.07
N GLU A 63 2.84 10.45 -13.87
CA GLU A 63 2.50 10.01 -15.23
C GLU A 63 3.75 9.74 -16.09
N ILE A 64 4.81 10.53 -15.92
CA ILE A 64 6.10 10.32 -16.58
C ILE A 64 6.73 8.98 -16.17
N THR A 65 6.64 8.62 -14.90
CA THR A 65 7.12 7.32 -14.42
C THR A 65 6.31 6.16 -15.03
N LEU A 66 4.99 6.30 -15.16
CA LEU A 66 4.13 5.30 -15.80
C LEU A 66 4.49 5.09 -17.28
N MET A 67 4.73 6.17 -18.02
CA MET A 67 5.20 6.09 -19.41
C MET A 67 6.54 5.35 -19.52
N ARG A 68 7.49 5.65 -18.63
CA ARG A 68 8.80 4.97 -18.59
C ARG A 68 8.71 3.49 -18.20
N LEU A 69 7.65 3.08 -17.50
CA LEU A 69 7.37 1.67 -17.18
C LEU A 69 6.78 0.90 -18.37
N GLY A 70 6.48 1.57 -19.48
CA GLY A 70 5.90 0.95 -20.67
C GLY A 70 4.38 1.14 -20.81
N ILE A 71 3.76 1.97 -19.97
CA ILE A 71 2.35 2.36 -20.12
C ILE A 71 2.30 3.54 -21.11
N ALA A 72 2.40 3.22 -22.40
CA ALA A 72 2.48 4.21 -23.48
C ALA A 72 1.11 4.81 -23.87
N ASN A 73 0.02 4.11 -23.58
CA ASN A 73 -1.33 4.62 -23.85
C ASN A 73 -1.68 5.72 -22.82
N PRO A 74 -1.90 6.97 -23.26
CA PRO A 74 -2.19 8.08 -22.35
C PRO A 74 -3.48 7.89 -21.55
N ASP A 75 -4.52 7.29 -22.14
CA ASP A 75 -5.79 7.05 -21.44
C ASP A 75 -5.60 6.03 -20.30
N ASP A 76 -4.83 4.97 -20.56
CA ASP A 76 -4.52 3.96 -19.55
C ASP A 76 -3.58 4.51 -18.47
N ALA A 77 -2.57 5.27 -18.86
CA ALA A 77 -1.66 5.95 -17.93
C ALA A 77 -2.44 6.88 -17.00
N GLN A 78 -3.36 7.67 -17.56
CA GLN A 78 -4.21 8.57 -16.78
C GLN A 78 -5.18 7.81 -15.88
N ALA A 79 -5.77 6.71 -16.33
CA ALA A 79 -6.66 5.87 -15.53
C ALA A 79 -5.91 5.25 -14.33
N ILE A 80 -4.72 4.68 -14.57
CA ILE A 80 -3.87 4.12 -13.52
C ILE A 80 -3.43 5.23 -12.55
N TRP A 81 -3.04 6.38 -13.07
CA TRP A 81 -2.65 7.52 -12.26
C TRP A 81 -3.77 7.98 -11.32
N ARG A 82 -5.00 8.10 -11.82
CA ARG A 82 -6.18 8.43 -11.00
C ARG A 82 -6.38 7.42 -9.88
N GLU A 83 -6.19 6.12 -10.12
CA GLU A 83 -6.28 5.10 -9.08
C GLU A 83 -5.14 5.21 -8.04
N ILE A 84 -3.91 5.55 -8.47
CA ILE A 84 -2.79 5.82 -7.55
C ILE A 84 -3.13 7.02 -6.64
N LEU A 85 -3.67 8.10 -7.19
CA LEU A 85 -4.08 9.28 -6.41
C LEU A 85 -5.16 8.93 -5.38
N LYS A 86 -6.19 8.17 -5.78
CA LYS A 86 -7.23 7.69 -4.86
C LYS A 86 -6.63 6.82 -3.74
N LEU A 87 -5.67 5.96 -4.07
CA LEU A 87 -4.98 5.14 -3.08
C LEU A 87 -4.25 6.02 -2.06
N ARG A 88 -3.46 7.00 -2.52
CA ARG A 88 -2.71 7.94 -1.66
C ARG A 88 -3.62 8.71 -0.71
N LEU A 89 -4.74 9.24 -1.22
CA LEU A 89 -5.72 9.95 -0.40
C LEU A 89 -6.33 9.03 0.66
N LYS A 90 -6.73 7.81 0.26
CA LYS A 90 -7.30 6.83 1.19
C LYS A 90 -6.30 6.45 2.28
N THR A 91 -5.05 6.21 1.93
CA THR A 91 -4.01 5.84 2.90
C THR A 91 -3.66 7.01 3.81
N GLY A 92 -3.55 8.23 3.29
CA GLY A 92 -3.32 9.44 4.10
C GLY A 92 -4.44 9.69 5.11
N ILE A 93 -5.71 9.54 4.71
CA ILE A 93 -6.85 9.64 5.64
C ILE A 93 -6.80 8.56 6.73
N LEU A 94 -6.46 7.33 6.36
CA LEU A 94 -6.32 6.22 7.33
C LEU A 94 -5.17 6.49 8.31
N GLU A 95 -4.03 6.96 7.82
CA GLU A 95 -2.88 7.32 8.66
C GLU A 95 -3.20 8.46 9.62
N MET A 96 -3.91 9.50 9.16
CA MET A 96 -4.35 10.61 10.01
C MET A 96 -5.32 10.13 11.11
N LYS A 97 -6.27 9.24 10.77
CA LYS A 97 -7.17 8.63 11.77
C LYS A 97 -6.40 7.78 12.78
N GLU A 98 -5.44 6.99 12.31
CA GLU A 98 -4.58 6.19 13.19
C GLU A 98 -3.74 7.07 14.12
N PHE A 99 -3.24 8.20 13.64
CA PHE A 99 -2.53 9.19 14.45
C PHE A 99 -3.42 9.72 15.58
N GLN A 100 -4.63 10.18 15.26
CA GLN A 100 -5.59 10.67 16.27
C GLN A 100 -5.97 9.59 17.30
N LEU A 101 -6.12 8.33 16.87
CA LEU A 101 -6.40 7.21 17.79
C LEU A 101 -5.23 6.91 18.73
N ARG A 102 -3.99 7.07 18.25
CA ARG A 102 -2.79 6.92 19.10
C ARG A 102 -2.71 8.04 20.13
N ASP A 103 -2.95 9.29 19.74
CA ASP A 103 -2.94 10.43 20.66
C ASP A 103 -3.98 10.28 21.77
N LYS A 104 -5.21 9.87 21.43
CA LYS A 104 -6.27 9.60 22.42
C LYS A 104 -5.87 8.49 23.39
N ARG A 105 -5.21 7.43 22.91
CA ARG A 105 -4.72 6.35 23.78
C ARG A 105 -3.63 6.84 24.73
N ILE A 106 -2.67 7.62 24.23
CA ILE A 106 -1.60 8.21 25.05
C ILE A 106 -2.19 9.12 26.13
N ALA A 107 -3.17 9.95 25.78
CA ALA A 107 -3.86 10.81 26.75
C ALA A 107 -4.54 9.98 27.85
N ASN A 108 -5.26 8.91 27.48
CA ASN A 108 -5.93 8.03 28.45
C ASN A 108 -4.95 7.29 29.37
N THR A 109 -3.80 6.83 28.86
CA THR A 109 -2.77 6.18 29.69
C THR A 109 -2.16 7.15 30.71
N LYS A 110 -1.99 8.44 30.37
CA LYS A 110 -1.48 9.45 31.31
C LYS A 110 -2.46 9.77 32.44
N LEU A 111 -3.78 9.72 32.19
CA LEU A 111 -4.78 9.93 33.25
C LEU A 111 -4.79 8.80 34.28
N THR A 112 -4.60 7.54 33.87
CA THR A 112 -4.65 6.40 34.79
C THR A 112 -3.42 6.29 35.70
N THR A 113 -2.28 6.89 35.30
CA THR A 113 -1.07 6.89 36.13
C THR A 113 -1.06 7.99 37.20
N SER A 114 -1.93 9.01 37.09
CA SER A 114 -2.01 10.10 38.06
C SER A 114 -3.02 9.87 39.19
N THR A 115 -3.83 8.81 39.15
CA THR A 115 -4.83 8.50 40.20
C THR A 115 -4.38 7.45 41.20
N ASN A 116 -3.16 6.92 41.09
CA ASN A 116 -2.60 5.89 41.97
C ASN A 116 -1.36 6.37 42.75
N SER A 117 -1.38 7.58 43.30
CA SER A 117 -0.38 8.06 44.27
C SER A 117 -1.04 8.84 45.39
#